data_AF-A0A9X4ED08-F1
#
_entry.id   AF-A0A9X4ED08-F1
#
_cell.length_a   1.000
_cell.length_b   1.000
_cell.length_c   1.000
_cell.angle_alpha   90.00
_cell.angle_beta   90.00
_cell.angle_gamma   90.00
#
_symmetry.space_group_name_H-M   'P 1'
#
loop_
_entity.id
_entity.type
_entity.pdbx_description
1 polymer ?
#
loop_
_entity_poly.entity_id
_entity_poly.type
_entity_poly.pdbx_seq_one_letter_code
_entity_poly.pdbx_strand_id
1 'polypeptide(L)'
;MANGLETENDTWDAGDMGCGELVMLLRIRLRTMPGGLLRVVARDSGAPEDIPAWCRMTRNDLVRHDPATHSFWIRARADWA
;
A
#
# COMPACT_ATOMS: atom_id res chain seq x y z
N MET A 1 1.70 -23.66 -5.79
CA MET A 1 0.55 -23.37 -4.90
C MET A 1 1.04 -22.44 -3.81
N ALA A 2 0.88 -21.13 -3.97
CA ALA A 2 1.38 -20.16 -3.00
C ALA A 2 0.36 -20.01 -1.86
N ASN A 3 0.41 -20.94 -0.89
CA ASN A 3 -0.36 -20.82 0.35
C ASN A 3 0.56 -20.20 1.41
N GLY A 4 0.78 -18.90 1.30
CA GLY A 4 1.44 -18.08 2.32
C GLY A 4 0.54 -16.90 2.59
N LEU A 5 -0.34 -17.02 3.57
CA LEU A 5 -1.08 -15.87 4.09
C LEU A 5 -0.05 -14.98 4.79
N GLU A 6 0.50 -14.01 4.06
CA GLU A 6 1.36 -13.00 4.65
C GLU A 6 0.50 -12.21 5.66
N THR A 7 0.87 -12.28 6.94
CA THR A 7 0.13 -11.60 8.00
C THR A 7 0.20 -10.09 7.77
N GLU A 8 -0.96 -9.44 7.68
CA GLU A 8 -1.06 -7.98 7.64
C GLU A 8 -0.52 -7.42 8.96
N ASN A 9 0.46 -6.51 8.88
CA ASN A 9 0.98 -5.80 10.04
C ASN A 9 0.03 -4.69 10.49
N ASP A 10 -0.68 -4.08 9.53
CA ASP A 10 -1.63 -3.02 9.78
C ASP A 10 -2.67 -2.93 8.64
N THR A 11 -3.81 -2.31 8.92
CA THR A 11 -4.86 -1.99 7.95
C THR A 11 -5.27 -0.53 8.07
N TRP A 12 -5.36 0.16 6.94
CA TRP A 12 -5.76 1.55 6.87
C TRP A 12 -6.85 1.78 5.81
N ASP A 13 -7.99 2.35 6.21
CA ASP A 13 -8.98 2.89 5.26
C ASP A 13 -8.63 4.36 4.96
N ALA A 14 -8.22 4.62 3.72
CA ALA A 14 -7.87 5.95 3.22
C ALA A 14 -9.07 6.68 2.58
N GLY A 15 -10.26 6.08 2.54
CA GLY A 15 -11.44 6.76 1.99
C GLY A 15 -11.28 7.13 0.53
N ASP A 16 -11.80 8.30 0.19
CA ASP A 16 -11.69 8.94 -1.13
C ASP A 16 -10.50 9.91 -1.21
N MET A 17 -9.47 9.69 -0.37
CA MET A 17 -8.29 10.55 -0.31
C MET A 17 -7.56 10.57 -1.66
N GLY A 18 -7.33 11.77 -2.17
CA GLY A 18 -6.65 11.96 -3.44
C GLY A 18 -5.15 11.62 -3.40
N CYS A 19 -4.59 11.39 -4.58
CA CYS A 19 -3.23 10.90 -4.80
C CYS A 19 -2.15 11.56 -3.91
N GLY A 20 -2.10 12.90 -3.84
CA GLY A 20 -1.04 13.61 -3.11
C GLY A 20 -1.01 13.33 -1.61
N GLU A 21 -2.16 13.46 -0.93
CA GLU A 21 -2.27 13.20 0.50
C GLU A 21 -2.10 11.71 0.80
N LEU A 22 -2.70 10.86 -0.03
CA LEU A 22 -2.62 9.40 0.07
C LEU A 22 -1.17 8.93 0.13
N VAL A 23 -0.33 9.34 -0.83
CA VAL A 23 1.05 8.88 -0.90
C VAL A 23 1.93 9.43 0.22
N MET A 24 1.64 10.64 0.73
CA MET A 24 2.35 11.20 1.87
C MET A 24 2.08 10.40 3.15
N LEU A 25 0.81 10.13 3.43
CA LEU A 25 0.38 9.35 4.60
C LEU A 25 0.77 7.88 4.50
N LEU A 26 0.74 7.31 3.29
CA LEU A 26 1.23 5.96 3.01
C LEU A 26 2.73 5.85 3.33
N ARG A 27 3.54 6.84 2.90
CA ARG A 27 4.97 6.88 3.23
C ARG A 27 5.21 6.92 4.73
N ILE A 28 4.46 7.74 5.47
CA ILE A 28 4.61 7.86 6.93
C ILE A 28 4.35 6.52 7.61
N ARG A 29 3.28 5.83 7.23
CA ARG A 29 2.93 4.50 7.78
C ARG A 29 3.96 3.44 7.43
N LEU A 30 4.34 3.30 6.16
CA LEU A 30 5.29 2.27 5.75
C LEU A 30 6.69 2.44 6.39
N ARG A 31 7.10 3.69 6.68
CA ARG A 31 8.35 3.96 7.41
C ARG A 31 8.37 3.42 8.83
N THR A 32 7.22 3.29 9.50
CA THR A 32 7.15 2.74 10.86
C THR A 32 7.14 1.21 10.88
N MET A 33 7.10 0.56 9.71
CA MET A 33 7.04 -0.89 9.57
C MET A 33 7.97 -1.42 8.45
N PRO A 34 9.30 -1.22 8.50
CA PRO A 34 10.20 -1.75 7.47
C PRO A 34 10.01 -3.25 7.23
N GLY A 35 9.78 -3.67 5.99
CA GLY A 35 9.46 -5.07 5.63
C GLY A 35 8.03 -5.53 5.95
N GLY A 36 7.24 -4.70 6.64
CA GLY A 36 5.87 -4.99 7.04
C GLY A 36 4.86 -4.87 5.89
N LEU A 37 3.75 -5.60 6.00
CA LEU A 37 2.66 -5.61 5.04
C LEU A 37 1.50 -4.73 5.52
N LEU A 38 1.21 -3.65 4.79
CA LEU A 38 0.06 -2.78 5.03
C LEU A 38 -1.05 -3.12 4.05
N ARG A 39 -2.26 -3.34 4.56
CA ARG A 39 -3.48 -3.27 3.75
C ARG A 39 -3.99 -1.83 3.71
N VAL A 40 -4.16 -1.25 2.54
CA VAL A 40 -4.81 0.06 2.37
C VAL A 40 -6.08 -0.06 1.54
N VAL A 41 -7.18 0.56 1.98
CA VAL A 41 -8.42 0.70 1.20
C VAL A 41 -8.47 2.12 0.64
N ALA A 42 -8.43 2.28 -0.68
CA ALA A 42 -8.43 3.58 -1.35
C ALA A 42 -9.47 3.59 -2.48
N ARG A 43 -10.51 4.42 -2.31
CA ARG A 43 -11.68 4.51 -3.20
C ARG A 43 -11.55 5.61 -4.26
N ASP A 44 -10.50 6.43 -4.18
CA ASP A 44 -10.18 7.38 -5.23
C ASP A 44 -10.00 6.68 -6.59
N SER A 45 -10.54 7.30 -7.64
CA SER A 45 -10.52 6.75 -9.00
C SER A 45 -9.11 6.64 -9.60
N GLY A 46 -8.15 7.45 -9.13
CA GLY A 46 -6.75 7.41 -9.55
C GLY A 46 -5.93 6.36 -8.81
N ALA A 47 -6.39 5.87 -7.65
CA ALA A 47 -5.64 4.91 -6.82
C ALA A 47 -5.17 3.64 -7.58
N PRO A 48 -5.95 3.03 -8.49
CA PRO A 48 -5.50 1.88 -9.27
C PRO A 48 -4.29 2.15 -10.18
N GLU A 49 -4.07 3.41 -10.59
CA GLU A 49 -2.93 3.82 -11.42
C GLU A 49 -1.78 4.36 -10.56
N ASP A 50 -2.12 5.18 -9.58
CA ASP A 50 -1.17 5.91 -8.74
C ASP A 50 -0.45 5.01 -7.74
N ILE A 51 -1.16 4.11 -7.03
CA ILE A 51 -0.55 3.24 -6.02
C ILE A 51 0.52 2.33 -6.64
N PRO A 52 0.27 1.62 -7.76
CA PRO A 52 1.30 0.80 -8.40
C PRO A 52 2.49 1.62 -8.90
N ALA A 53 2.25 2.82 -9.45
CA ALA A 53 3.32 3.71 -9.90
C ALA A 53 4.18 4.19 -8.73
N TRP A 54 3.55 4.63 -7.65
CA TRP A 54 4.21 5.06 -6.43
C TRP A 54 5.03 3.94 -5.78
N CYS A 55 4.49 2.72 -5.71
CA CYS A 55 5.21 1.54 -5.19
C CYS A 55 6.51 1.32 -5.97
N ARG A 56 6.46 1.30 -7.31
CA ARG A 56 7.64 1.18 -8.19
C ARG A 56 8.65 2.30 -7.97
N MET A 57 8.20 3.55 -7.92
CA MET A 57 9.07 4.72 -7.73
C MET A 57 9.78 4.72 -6.36
N THR A 58 9.12 4.18 -5.33
CA THR A 58 9.63 4.22 -3.95
C THR A 58 10.29 2.93 -3.50
N ARG A 59 10.25 1.89 -4.34
CA ARG A 59 10.74 0.52 -4.07
C ARG A 59 9.97 -0.21 -2.98
N ASN A 60 8.70 0.13 -2.78
CA ASN A 60 7.78 -0.68 -1.99
C ASN A 60 7.12 -1.72 -2.91
N ASP A 61 6.82 -2.91 -2.40
CA ASP A 61 6.26 -3.97 -3.23
C ASP A 61 4.73 -3.97 -3.12
N LEU A 62 4.04 -3.79 -4.25
CA LEU A 62 2.61 -4.06 -4.32
C LEU A 62 2.40 -5.58 -4.43
N VAL A 63 2.05 -6.19 -3.31
CA VAL A 63 1.83 -7.64 -3.18
C VAL A 63 0.52 -8.07 -3.84
N ARG A 64 -0.54 -7.29 -3.63
CA ARG A 64 -1.88 -7.60 -4.14
C ARG A 64 -2.71 -6.34 -4.34
N HIS A 65 -3.58 -6.36 -5.33
CA HIS A 65 -4.66 -5.40 -5.51
C HIS A 65 -5.96 -6.16 -5.73
N ASP A 66 -7.01 -5.78 -5.01
CA ASP A 66 -8.37 -6.28 -5.17
C ASP A 66 -9.31 -5.10 -5.49
N PRO A 67 -9.68 -4.93 -6.77
CA PRO A 67 -10.57 -3.85 -7.21
C PRO A 67 -11.97 -3.93 -6.60
N ALA A 68 -12.47 -5.13 -6.27
CA ALA A 68 -13.82 -5.28 -5.73
C ALA A 68 -13.96 -4.70 -4.31
N THR A 69 -12.85 -4.65 -3.57
CA THR A 69 -12.79 -4.14 -2.20
C THR A 69 -11.95 -2.87 -2.08
N HIS A 70 -11.53 -2.27 -3.21
CA HIS A 70 -10.64 -1.10 -3.27
C HIS A 70 -9.36 -1.28 -2.45
N SER A 71 -8.89 -2.53 -2.30
CA SER A 71 -7.85 -2.87 -1.33
C SER A 71 -6.51 -3.17 -2.01
N PHE A 72 -5.44 -2.65 -1.43
CA PHE A 72 -4.06 -2.85 -1.87
C PHE A 72 -3.24 -3.38 -0.71
N TRP A 73 -2.39 -4.35 -0.96
CA TRP A 73 -1.44 -4.90 0.01
C TRP A 73 -0.04 -4.47 -0.41
N ILE A 74 0.58 -3.64 0.41
CA ILE A 74 1.87 -3.01 0.10
C ILE A 74 2.87 -3.44 1.17
N ARG A 75 3.93 -4.12 0.73
CA ARG A 75 5.06 -4.44 1.58
C ARG A 75 6.02 -3.26 1.59
N ALA A 76 6.25 -2.71 2.78
CA ALA A 76 7.22 -1.67 3.00
C ALA A 76 8.61 -2.18 2.62
N ARG A 77 9.39 -1.36 1.92
CA ARG A 77 10.81 -1.62 1.73
C ARG A 77 11.51 -1.75 3.09
N ALA A 78 12.56 -2.55 3.15
CA ALA A 78 13.33 -2.75 4.37
C ALA A 78 14.34 -1.61 4.63
N ASP A 79 14.76 -0.90 3.58
CA ASP A 79 15.88 0.05 3.56
C ASP A 79 15.41 1.52 3.58
N TRP A 80 14.65 1.91 4.60
CA TRP A 80 14.33 3.33 4.83
C TRP A 80 15.57 4.07 5.36
N ALA A 81 16.42 4.55 4.45
CA ALA A 81 17.45 5.55 4.75
C ALA A 81 16.85 6.92 5.09
#